data_AF-E3M0M2-F1
#
_entry.id   AF-E3M0M2-F1
#
_cell.length_a   1.000
_cell.length_b   1.000
_cell.length_c   1.000
_cell.angle_alpha   90.00
_cell.angle_beta   90.00
_cell.angle_gamma   90.00
#
_symmetry.space_group_name_H-M   'P 1'
#
loop_
_entity.id
_entity.type
_entity.pdbx_description
1 polymer ?
#
loop_
_entity_poly.entity_id
_entity_poly.type
_entity_poly.pdbx_seq_one_letter_code
_entity_poly.pdbx_strand_id
1 'polypeptide(L)'
;MSGDVENLVEWRFDNSLLECDFMSKWPGYDSKQMRKDLRRLHELASTETSFGLEADHHKAYQVLIVLEAKRAYDERLAGLFCEDWFDVDSPADIFRTLSNRGDDELPPKILWNILCRISGVSIEIIDARGLSERPKIHRFSSTASQISAPCLTWLRLGKRPVPLFYIPDDE
;
A
#
# COMPACT_ATOMS: atom_id res chain seq x y z
N MET A 1 16.65 14.62 -8.41
CA MET A 1 16.78 13.44 -7.53
C MET A 1 15.75 12.34 -7.87
N SER A 2 15.06 12.36 -9.02
CA SER A 2 14.01 11.37 -9.36
C SER A 2 14.52 10.09 -10.03
N GLY A 3 15.72 10.09 -10.65
CA GLY A 3 16.23 8.93 -11.39
C GLY A 3 16.63 7.72 -10.54
N ASP A 4 17.00 7.92 -9.28
CA ASP A 4 17.46 6.82 -8.41
C ASP A 4 16.31 5.96 -7.84
N VAL A 5 15.12 6.55 -7.68
CA VAL A 5 13.93 5.86 -7.13
C VAL A 5 13.21 5.04 -8.21
N GLU A 6 13.16 5.55 -9.44
CA GLU A 6 12.59 4.83 -10.58
C GLU A 6 13.36 3.51 -10.83
N ASN A 7 14.69 3.58 -10.79
CA ASN A 7 15.56 2.42 -10.87
C ASN A 7 15.31 1.41 -9.72
N LEU A 8 14.93 1.88 -8.53
CA LEU A 8 14.69 1.02 -7.39
C LEU A 8 13.40 0.20 -7.52
N VAL A 9 12.29 0.80 -7.95
CA VAL A 9 11.01 0.09 -8.11
C VAL A 9 11.11 -0.96 -9.22
N GLU A 10 11.73 -0.61 -10.35
CA GLU A 10 11.95 -1.56 -11.44
C GLU A 10 12.85 -2.71 -11.03
N TRP A 11 13.97 -2.41 -10.36
CA TRP A 11 14.88 -3.43 -9.84
C TRP A 11 14.20 -4.36 -8.83
N ARG A 12 13.39 -3.81 -7.92
CA ARG A 12 12.61 -4.60 -6.95
C ARG A 12 11.63 -5.52 -7.66
N PHE A 13 10.94 -5.02 -8.69
CA PHE A 13 10.01 -5.81 -9.48
C PHE A 13 10.72 -6.95 -10.22
N ASP A 14 11.84 -6.65 -10.89
CA ASP A 14 12.60 -7.63 -11.65
C ASP A 14 13.18 -8.73 -10.75
N ASN A 15 13.74 -8.39 -9.59
CA ASN A 15 14.18 -9.39 -8.61
C ASN A 15 13.03 -10.23 -8.09
N SER A 16 11.88 -9.61 -7.81
CA SER A 16 10.71 -10.35 -7.34
C SER A 16 10.18 -11.31 -8.39
N LEU A 17 10.24 -10.96 -9.69
CA LEU A 17 9.89 -11.89 -10.77
C LEU A 17 10.83 -13.11 -10.83
N LEU A 18 12.11 -12.94 -10.51
CA LEU A 18 13.08 -14.04 -10.49
C LEU A 18 12.92 -14.93 -9.26
N GLU A 19 12.65 -14.35 -8.10
CA GLU A 19 12.58 -15.05 -6.82
C GLU A 19 11.20 -15.63 -6.51
N CYS A 20 10.13 -15.04 -7.06
CA CYS A 20 8.74 -15.39 -6.75
C CYS A 20 7.98 -15.83 -8.01
N ASP A 21 7.85 -17.14 -8.20
CA ASP A 21 7.19 -17.73 -9.36
C ASP A 21 5.73 -17.26 -9.54
N PHE A 22 5.04 -16.95 -8.45
CA PHE A 22 3.65 -16.49 -8.45
C PHE A 22 3.47 -15.11 -9.11
N MET A 23 4.49 -14.26 -9.14
CA MET A 23 4.40 -12.92 -9.75
C MET A 23 4.08 -13.02 -11.25
N SER A 24 4.59 -14.06 -11.91
CA SER A 24 4.33 -14.33 -13.33
C SER A 24 2.94 -14.92 -13.62
N LYS A 25 2.17 -15.27 -12.57
CA LYS A 25 0.89 -15.98 -12.67
C LYS A 25 -0.33 -15.06 -12.51
N TRP A 26 -0.15 -13.74 -12.61
CA TRP A 26 -1.25 -12.80 -12.47
C TRP A 26 -2.24 -12.93 -13.64
N PRO A 27 -3.52 -13.23 -13.39
CA PRO A 27 -4.49 -13.47 -14.47
C PRO A 27 -4.66 -12.24 -15.37
N GLY A 28 -4.37 -12.41 -16.66
CA GLY A 28 -4.55 -11.36 -17.67
C GLY A 28 -3.65 -10.14 -17.50
N TYR A 29 -2.55 -10.26 -16.76
CA TYR A 29 -1.62 -9.17 -16.51
C TYR A 29 -0.18 -9.71 -16.59
N ASP A 30 0.45 -9.55 -17.75
CA ASP A 30 1.81 -10.05 -17.95
C ASP A 30 2.87 -9.11 -17.34
N SER A 31 4.08 -9.64 -17.14
CA SER A 31 5.18 -8.91 -16.52
C SER A 31 5.64 -7.67 -17.29
N LYS A 32 5.47 -7.65 -18.62
CA LYS A 32 5.85 -6.51 -19.44
C LYS A 32 4.86 -5.37 -19.22
N GLN A 33 3.57 -5.68 -19.18
CA GLN A 33 2.50 -4.73 -18.90
C GLN A 33 2.58 -4.23 -17.45
N MET A 34 2.84 -5.11 -16.48
CA MET A 34 3.09 -4.72 -15.08
C MET A 34 4.20 -3.69 -14.95
N ARG A 35 5.35 -3.93 -15.60
CA ARG A 35 6.49 -3.00 -15.56
C ARG A 35 6.12 -1.63 -16.12
N LYS A 36 5.38 -1.61 -17.24
CA LYS A 36 4.90 -0.38 -17.87
C LYS A 36 3.96 0.39 -16.96
N ASP A 37 3.01 -0.29 -16.33
CA ASP A 37 2.00 0.38 -15.49
C ASP A 37 2.59 0.82 -14.15
N LEU A 38 3.57 0.11 -13.59
CA LEU A 38 4.37 0.55 -12.44
C LEU A 38 5.11 1.86 -12.75
N ARG A 39 5.75 1.95 -13.91
CA ARG A 39 6.38 3.20 -14.37
C ARG A 39 5.38 4.34 -14.48
N ARG A 40 4.25 4.09 -15.15
CA ARG A 40 3.18 5.09 -15.32
C ARG A 40 2.63 5.57 -13.97
N LEU A 41 2.46 4.67 -13.01
CA LEU A 41 2.02 5.01 -11.66
C LEU A 41 3.05 5.88 -10.92
N HIS A 42 4.35 5.58 -11.07
CA HIS A 42 5.43 6.39 -10.50
C HIS A 42 5.50 7.80 -11.13
N GLU A 43 5.41 7.87 -12.46
CA GLU A 43 5.32 9.14 -13.20
C GLU A 43 4.14 9.98 -12.70
N LEU A 44 2.96 9.38 -12.56
CA LEU A 44 1.77 10.04 -12.02
C LEU A 44 1.99 10.57 -10.60
N ALA A 45 2.62 9.78 -9.72
CA ALA A 45 2.94 10.21 -8.35
C ALA A 45 3.96 11.36 -8.31
N SER A 46 4.75 11.54 -9.37
CA SER A 46 5.76 12.59 -9.48
C SER A 46 5.23 13.88 -10.13
N THR A 47 4.05 13.84 -10.77
CA THR A 47 3.45 15.02 -11.40
C THR A 47 2.67 15.86 -10.38
N GLU A 48 2.84 17.19 -10.43
CA GLU A 48 2.08 18.14 -9.59
C GLU A 48 0.60 18.27 -10.01
N THR A 49 0.23 17.71 -11.16
CA THR A 49 -1.13 17.80 -11.71
C THR A 49 -1.97 16.61 -11.27
N SER A 50 -3.13 16.90 -10.68
CA SER A 50 -4.07 15.88 -10.21
C SER A 50 -4.83 15.28 -11.39
N PHE A 51 -4.32 14.19 -11.97
CA PHE A 51 -5.09 13.37 -12.90
C PHE A 51 -5.89 12.30 -12.15
N GLY A 52 -7.03 11.90 -12.72
CA GLY A 52 -7.81 10.79 -12.18
C GLY A 52 -7.02 9.47 -12.23
N LEU A 53 -7.22 8.62 -11.23
CA LEU A 53 -6.69 7.26 -11.26
C LEU A 53 -7.46 6.42 -12.29
N GLU A 54 -6.73 5.77 -13.20
CA GLU A 54 -7.26 4.84 -14.19
C GLU A 54 -7.16 3.40 -13.67
N ALA A 55 -7.84 2.46 -14.34
CA ALA A 55 -7.82 1.04 -13.98
C ALA A 55 -6.40 0.45 -13.95
N ASP A 56 -5.53 0.89 -14.86
CA ASP A 56 -4.14 0.41 -14.93
C ASP A 56 -3.31 0.92 -13.74
N HIS A 57 -3.57 2.15 -13.26
CA HIS A 57 -2.96 2.65 -12.03
C HIS A 57 -3.36 1.80 -10.82
N HIS A 58 -4.63 1.38 -10.75
CA HIS A 58 -5.08 0.49 -9.68
C HIS A 58 -4.39 -0.88 -9.73
N LYS A 59 -4.25 -1.48 -10.92
CA LYS A 59 -3.52 -2.75 -11.09
C LYS A 59 -2.04 -2.64 -10.73
N ALA A 60 -1.37 -1.58 -11.16
CA ALA A 60 0.01 -1.29 -10.76
C ALA A 60 0.13 -1.13 -9.24
N TYR A 61 -0.85 -0.49 -8.61
CA TYR A 61 -0.89 -0.34 -7.16
C TYR A 61 -0.99 -1.69 -6.44
N GLN A 62 -1.80 -2.63 -6.95
CA GLN A 62 -1.87 -3.99 -6.42
C GLN A 62 -0.53 -4.71 -6.53
N VAL A 63 0.22 -4.51 -7.61
CA VAL A 63 1.59 -5.05 -7.75
C VAL A 63 2.52 -4.46 -6.68
N LEU A 64 2.47 -3.14 -6.44
CA LEU A 64 3.25 -2.52 -5.35
C LEU A 64 2.92 -3.11 -3.97
N ILE A 65 1.64 -3.39 -3.69
CA ILE A 65 1.24 -4.05 -2.44
C ILE A 65 1.93 -5.40 -2.28
N VAL A 66 2.00 -6.21 -3.35
CA VAL A 66 2.68 -7.52 -3.31
C VAL A 66 4.20 -7.36 -3.13
N LEU A 67 4.82 -6.39 -3.81
CA LEU A 67 6.26 -6.12 -3.67
C LEU A 67 6.63 -5.67 -2.25
N GLU A 68 5.76 -4.91 -1.59
CA GLU A 68 5.99 -4.48 -0.21
C GLU A 68 5.67 -5.58 0.80
N ALA A 69 4.68 -6.43 0.53
CA ALA A 69 4.45 -7.66 1.31
C ALA A 69 5.67 -8.60 1.24
N LYS A 70 6.27 -8.79 0.06
CA LYS A 70 7.51 -9.56 -0.09
C LYS A 70 8.63 -8.95 0.74
N ARG A 71 8.82 -7.64 0.67
CA ARG A 71 9.85 -6.95 1.46
C ARG A 71 9.64 -7.15 2.97
N ALA A 72 8.42 -6.99 3.47
CA ALA A 72 8.09 -7.23 4.88
C ALA A 72 8.38 -8.69 5.30
N TYR A 73 8.08 -9.65 4.41
CA TYR A 73 8.40 -11.06 4.59
C TYR A 73 9.91 -11.31 4.66
N ASP A 74 10.69 -10.75 3.74
CA ASP A 74 12.15 -10.88 3.70
C ASP A 74 12.81 -10.26 4.95
N GLU A 75 12.34 -9.07 5.36
CA GLU A 75 12.79 -8.43 6.60
C GLU A 75 12.48 -9.29 7.84
N ARG A 76 11.34 -9.98 7.86
CA ARG A 76 10.97 -10.95 8.91
C ARG A 76 11.92 -12.13 8.93
N LEU A 77 12.22 -12.73 7.77
CA LEU A 77 13.17 -13.84 7.66
C LEU A 77 14.59 -13.43 8.07
N ALA A 78 14.99 -12.20 7.79
CA ALA A 78 16.27 -11.64 8.18
C ALA A 78 16.34 -11.23 9.67
N GLY A 79 15.25 -11.33 10.43
CA GLY A 79 15.18 -10.88 11.82
C GLY A 79 15.25 -9.36 12.00
N LEU A 80 15.03 -8.61 10.92
CA LEU A 80 15.02 -7.13 10.89
C LEU A 80 13.63 -6.55 11.20
N PHE A 81 12.60 -7.39 11.14
CA PHE A 81 11.21 -6.99 11.27
C PHE A 81 10.61 -7.49 12.59
N CYS A 82 10.11 -6.57 13.40
CA CYS A 82 9.56 -6.83 14.74
C CYS A 82 8.12 -6.31 14.89
N GLU A 83 7.36 -6.25 13.79
CA GLU A 83 5.99 -5.73 13.84
C GLU A 83 4.96 -6.86 13.68
N ASP A 84 3.98 -6.88 14.58
CA ASP A 84 2.96 -7.91 14.73
C ASP A 84 1.82 -7.81 13.69
N TRP A 85 1.97 -6.97 12.66
CA TRP A 85 0.93 -6.74 11.67
C TRP A 85 1.02 -7.65 10.46
N PHE A 86 2.23 -8.14 10.13
CA PHE A 86 2.45 -9.00 8.96
C PHE A 86 2.41 -10.48 9.35
N ASP A 87 1.21 -10.95 9.66
CA ASP A 87 0.90 -12.33 10.06
C ASP A 87 0.40 -13.14 8.85
N VAL A 88 1.23 -13.22 7.81
CA VAL A 88 1.01 -14.13 6.67
C VAL A 88 2.18 -15.08 6.51
N ASP A 89 1.87 -16.29 6.03
CA ASP A 89 2.87 -17.33 5.81
C ASP A 89 3.73 -17.03 4.57
N SER A 90 3.15 -16.36 3.57
CA SER A 90 3.86 -16.02 2.34
C SER A 90 3.27 -14.76 1.66
N PRO A 91 4.10 -13.93 0.97
CA PRO A 91 3.58 -12.88 0.09
C PRO A 91 2.69 -13.44 -1.05
N ALA A 92 2.78 -14.74 -1.36
CA ALA A 92 1.89 -15.41 -2.31
C ALA A 92 0.41 -15.37 -1.88
N ASP A 93 0.12 -15.30 -0.58
CA ASP A 93 -1.26 -15.23 -0.07
C ASP A 93 -1.88 -13.85 -0.29
N ILE A 94 -1.06 -12.80 -0.20
CA ILE A 94 -1.44 -11.42 -0.56
C ILE A 94 -1.72 -11.36 -2.07
N PHE A 95 -0.80 -11.89 -2.88
CA PHE A 95 -1.00 -12.02 -4.33
C PHE A 95 -2.29 -12.77 -4.67
N ARG A 96 -2.57 -13.91 -4.04
CA ARG A 96 -3.77 -14.71 -4.30
C ARG A 96 -5.03 -13.96 -3.95
N THR A 97 -5.03 -13.18 -2.86
CA THR A 97 -6.17 -12.36 -2.46
C THR A 97 -6.43 -11.27 -3.48
N LEU A 98 -5.40 -10.51 -3.86
CA LEU A 98 -5.51 -9.42 -4.83
C LEU A 98 -5.95 -9.90 -6.21
N SER A 99 -5.33 -10.97 -6.73
CA SER A 99 -5.61 -11.49 -8.07
C SER A 99 -7.00 -12.12 -8.21
N ASN A 100 -7.57 -12.68 -7.14
CA ASN A 100 -8.85 -13.40 -7.20
C ASN A 100 -10.04 -12.65 -6.62
N ARG A 101 -9.80 -11.77 -5.62
CA ARG A 101 -10.87 -11.18 -4.80
C ARG A 101 -10.81 -9.66 -4.70
N GLY A 102 -9.67 -9.05 -5.04
CA GLY A 102 -9.44 -7.61 -4.89
C GLY A 102 -8.87 -7.21 -3.54
N ASP A 103 -8.57 -5.93 -3.40
CA ASP A 103 -7.93 -5.30 -2.24
C ASP A 103 -8.84 -5.17 -1.01
N ASP A 104 -10.15 -5.05 -1.22
CA ASP A 104 -11.19 -5.00 -0.17
C ASP A 104 -11.20 -6.22 0.76
N GLU A 105 -10.66 -7.36 0.30
CA GLU A 105 -10.63 -8.63 1.03
C GLU A 105 -9.30 -8.84 1.78
N LEU A 106 -8.33 -7.92 1.64
CA LEU A 106 -7.12 -7.96 2.45
C LEU A 106 -7.44 -7.59 3.91
N PRO A 107 -6.82 -8.26 4.90
CA PRO A 107 -6.95 -7.85 6.29
C PRO A 107 -6.58 -6.37 6.47
N PRO A 108 -7.43 -5.54 7.08
CA PRO A 108 -7.18 -4.09 7.17
C PRO A 108 -5.82 -3.76 7.79
N LYS A 109 -5.39 -4.52 8.81
CA LYS A 109 -4.09 -4.31 9.46
C LYS A 109 -2.92 -4.50 8.47
N ILE A 110 -3.03 -5.46 7.55
CA ILE A 110 -2.01 -5.69 6.52
C ILE A 110 -2.06 -4.60 5.46
N LEU A 111 -3.26 -4.34 4.92
CA LEU A 111 -3.45 -3.35 3.87
C LEU A 111 -2.91 -1.99 4.33
N TRP A 112 -3.45 -1.43 5.42
CA TRP A 112 -3.09 -0.08 5.86
C TRP A 112 -1.60 0.09 6.22
N ASN A 113 -0.96 -0.89 6.84
CA ASN A 113 0.48 -0.81 7.11
C ASN A 113 1.32 -0.90 5.82
N ILE A 114 0.92 -1.72 4.84
CA ILE A 114 1.58 -1.72 3.52
C ILE A 114 1.40 -0.36 2.83
N LEU A 115 0.19 0.23 2.88
CA LEU A 115 -0.06 1.56 2.31
C LEU A 115 0.84 2.62 2.97
N CYS A 116 0.98 2.60 4.30
CA CYS A 116 1.91 3.46 5.02
C CYS A 116 3.35 3.26 4.55
N ARG A 117 3.81 2.01 4.39
CA ARG A 117 5.18 1.71 3.92
C ARG A 117 5.45 2.18 2.49
N ILE A 118 4.46 2.05 1.59
CA ILE A 118 4.57 2.52 0.19
C ILE A 118 4.62 4.04 0.14
N SER A 119 3.75 4.71 0.90
CA SER A 119 3.56 6.17 0.84
C SER A 119 4.49 6.97 1.74
N GLY A 120 5.10 6.34 2.75
CA GLY A 120 5.89 7.02 3.77
C GLY A 120 5.06 7.86 4.76
N VAL A 121 3.73 7.79 4.71
CA VAL A 121 2.84 8.53 5.63
C VAL A 121 2.28 7.61 6.72
N SER A 122 1.97 8.20 7.87
CA SER A 122 1.15 7.54 8.88
C SER A 122 -0.33 7.75 8.56
N ILE A 123 -1.16 6.80 8.97
CA ILE A 123 -2.61 6.87 8.75
C ILE A 123 -3.31 6.73 10.11
N GLU A 124 -4.16 7.69 10.43
CA GLU A 124 -5.08 7.64 11.56
C GLU A 124 -6.51 7.47 11.06
N ILE A 125 -7.23 6.48 11.57
CA ILE A 125 -8.64 6.23 11.25
C ILE A 125 -9.47 6.41 12.51
N ILE A 126 -10.35 7.42 12.48
CA ILE A 126 -11.37 7.68 13.49
C ILE A 126 -12.59 6.82 13.13
N ASP A 127 -12.80 5.73 13.87
CA ASP A 127 -13.94 4.83 13.69
C ASP A 127 -15.11 5.26 14.58
N ALA A 128 -16.07 5.92 13.95
CA ALA A 128 -17.27 6.48 14.57
C ALA A 128 -18.54 5.67 14.23
N ARG A 129 -18.38 4.38 13.85
CA ARG A 129 -19.52 3.49 13.59
C ARG A 129 -20.30 3.11 14.86
N GLY A 130 -19.64 3.19 16.02
CA GLY A 130 -20.29 3.02 17.31
C GLY A 130 -20.89 4.33 17.80
N LEU A 131 -22.08 4.28 18.40
CA LEU A 131 -22.68 5.40 19.14
C LEU A 131 -21.98 5.56 20.51
N SER A 132 -20.67 5.77 20.51
CA SER A 132 -19.89 6.04 21.72
C SER A 132 -19.41 7.48 21.75
N GLU A 133 -19.38 8.09 22.93
CA GLU A 133 -18.84 9.44 23.14
C GLU A 133 -17.36 9.56 22.76
N ARG A 134 -16.66 8.43 22.67
CA ARG A 134 -15.26 8.35 22.23
C ARG A 134 -15.16 7.40 21.04
N PRO A 135 -14.89 7.90 19.82
CA PRO A 135 -14.68 7.03 18.67
C PRO A 135 -13.40 6.20 18.86
N LYS A 136 -13.38 5.01 18.25
CA LYS A 136 -12.20 4.14 18.31
C LYS A 136 -11.17 4.65 17.32
N ILE A 137 -9.93 4.83 17.77
CA ILE A 137 -8.84 5.31 16.92
C ILE A 137 -7.97 4.12 16.52
N HIS A 138 -7.76 3.96 15.21
CA HIS A 138 -6.80 3.02 14.64
C HIS A 138 -5.63 3.80 14.04
N ARG A 139 -4.40 3.41 14.37
CA ARG A 139 -3.19 4.05 13.83
C ARG A 139 -2.34 3.01 13.10
N PHE A 140 -1.84 3.41 11.95
CA PHE A 140 -0.96 2.62 11.09
C PHE A 140 0.26 3.47 10.75
N SER A 141 1.43 2.85 10.72
CA SER A 141 2.72 3.52 10.50
C SER A 141 3.62 2.64 9.65
N SER A 142 4.52 3.26 8.90
CA SER A 142 5.56 2.59 8.12
C SER A 142 6.78 2.17 8.95
N THR A 143 6.89 2.69 10.18
CA THR A 143 8.02 2.41 11.08
C THR A 143 7.54 2.25 12.53
N ALA A 144 8.24 1.39 13.27
CA ALA A 144 8.09 1.22 14.72
C ALA A 144 8.49 2.48 15.53
N SER A 145 9.22 3.41 14.90
CA SER A 145 9.65 4.66 15.53
C SER A 145 8.65 5.78 15.24
N GLN A 146 8.26 6.54 16.27
CA GLN A 146 7.42 7.74 16.16
C GLN A 146 8.18 8.93 15.52
N ILE A 147 8.94 8.69 14.45
CA ILE A 147 9.51 9.77 13.65
C ILE A 147 8.34 10.44 12.92
N SER A 148 8.37 11.77 12.82
CA SER A 148 7.30 12.67 12.37
C SER A 148 6.89 12.49 10.91
N ALA A 149 6.51 11.28 10.49
CA ALA A 149 5.87 11.06 9.22
C ALA A 149 4.57 11.89 9.19
N PRO A 150 4.27 12.61 8.10
CA PRO A 150 2.99 13.25 7.92
C PRO A 150 1.86 12.24 8.18
N CYS A 151 0.85 12.65 8.94
CA CYS A 151 -0.28 11.79 9.30
C CYS A 151 -1.52 12.20 8.51
N LEU A 152 -2.06 11.29 7.71
CA LEU A 152 -3.35 11.47 7.07
C LEU A 152 -4.46 10.95 7.97
N THR A 153 -5.47 11.78 8.23
CA THR A 153 -6.61 11.40 9.07
C THR A 153 -7.80 10.99 8.20
N TRP A 154 -8.46 9.91 8.56
CA TRP A 154 -9.60 9.35 7.87
C TRP A 154 -10.75 9.15 8.86
N LEU A 155 -11.98 9.36 8.41
CA LEU A 155 -13.20 9.10 9.17
C LEU A 155 -13.88 7.84 8.64
N ARG A 156 -14.24 6.93 9.53
CA ARG A 156 -15.01 5.74 9.18
C ARG A 156 -16.41 5.81 9.78
N LEU A 157 -17.38 6.03 8.91
CA LEU A 157 -18.82 5.94 9.20
C LEU A 157 -19.44 4.66 8.61
N GLY A 158 -18.84 4.08 7.57
CA GLY A 158 -19.31 2.88 6.87
C GLY A 158 -18.24 1.81 6.72
N LYS A 159 -18.37 0.93 5.71
CA LYS A 159 -17.37 -0.13 5.45
C LYS A 159 -16.00 0.48 5.15
N ARG A 160 -15.95 1.51 4.28
CA ARG A 160 -14.72 2.17 3.84
C ARG A 160 -14.51 3.50 4.58
N PRO A 161 -13.32 3.75 5.16
CA PRO A 161 -12.94 5.07 5.65
C PRO A 161 -12.87 6.09 4.50
N VAL A 162 -13.17 7.35 4.81
CA VAL A 162 -13.01 8.48 3.89
C VAL A 162 -11.95 9.44 4.43
N PRO A 163 -11.11 10.05 3.59
CA PRO A 163 -10.12 11.00 4.06
C PRO A 163 -10.81 12.24 4.64
N LEU A 164 -10.33 12.70 5.80
CA LEU A 164 -10.64 14.01 6.34
C LEU A 164 -9.60 14.98 5.80
N PHE A 165 -10.00 15.80 4.83
CA PHE A 165 -9.17 16.93 4.40
C PHE A 165 -9.58 18.17 5.19
N TYR A 166 -8.59 19.02 5.50
CA TYR A 166 -8.86 20.39 5.92
C TYR A 166 -9.54 21.12 4.75
N ILE A 167 -10.80 21.51 4.93
CA ILE A 167 -11.44 22.53 4.10
C ILE A 167 -11.15 23.84 4.85
N PRO A 168 -10.32 24.75 4.31
CA PRO A 168 -10.21 26.07 4.90
C PRO A 168 -11.61 26.68 4.93
N ASP A 169 -12.01 27.24 6.07
CA ASP A 169 -13.16 28.13 6.07
C ASP A 169 -12.80 29.30 5.13
N ASP A 170 -13.57 29.45 4.05
CA ASP A 170 -13.54 30.68 3.25
C ASP A 170 -14.09 31.80 4.17
N GLU A 171 -13.21 32.51 4.87
CA GLU A 171 -13.53 33.81 5.49
C GLU A 171 -13.74 34.90 4.42
#